data_AF-A0A7R9QHA7-F1
#
_entry.id   AF-A0A7R9QHA7-F1
#
_cell.length_a   1.000
_cell.length_b   1.000
_cell.length_c   1.000
_cell.angle_alpha   90.00
_cell.angle_beta   90.00
_cell.angle_gamma   90.00
#
_symmetry.space_group_name_H-M   'P 1'
#
loop_
_entity.id
_entity.type
_entity.pdbx_description
1 polymer ?
#
loop_
_entity_poly.entity_id
_entity_poly.type
_entity_poly.pdbx_seq_one_letter_code
_entity_poly.pdbx_strand_id
1 'polypeptide(L)'
;MFTRGPPLAENNHNEYGVHPFYTVLESDGKAHGILFLNSNSMEYTLLPEPALSLKSLGGVLDFFVFIGDNPEHVIQLYTSVVGRTTMPPFWGLGYQLCRYGFKTTQSMRDVLDRNIKEKVPLDVMYCDIDYMDRFEDFTYDKKAFAGLPELFHDMTTKNNIHWTVILDPIIEANNPNYTSFNEGYKQDVFIKWAKDVAVKDRHNPPGVPTDKDTYYGRMWPSGPAGFPDFLKNSTNVWWTNQVKNFHAAIWGGSNRQLSADSVCMKTTQGDNEEYSHYDVHSLYGLTEQV
;
A
#
# COMPACT_ATOMS: atom_id res chain seq x y z
N MET A 1 1.29 -7.06 17.29
CA MET A 1 0.56 -6.87 16.03
C MET A 1 0.26 -5.39 15.87
N PHE A 2 0.96 -4.77 14.93
CA PHE A 2 0.82 -3.37 14.56
C PHE A 2 1.53 -3.19 13.21
N THR A 3 0.92 -2.57 12.21
CA THR A 3 1.55 -2.50 10.88
C THR A 3 2.88 -1.74 10.95
N ARG A 4 3.93 -2.30 10.36
CA ARG A 4 5.26 -1.70 10.42
C ARG A 4 6.14 -2.17 9.28
N GLY A 5 6.82 -1.23 8.65
CA GLY A 5 7.95 -1.48 7.76
C GLY A 5 9.12 -0.55 8.12
N PRO A 6 10.34 -0.86 7.64
CA PRO A 6 10.76 -2.11 7.00
C PRO A 6 10.90 -3.27 8.02
N PRO A 7 10.98 -4.53 7.54
CA PRO A 7 11.07 -5.71 8.39
C PRO A 7 12.39 -5.72 9.15
N LEU A 8 12.34 -6.18 10.40
CA LEU A 8 13.55 -6.39 11.19
C LEU A 8 14.02 -7.83 10.99
N ALA A 9 15.34 -8.03 10.94
CA ALA A 9 15.95 -9.35 10.76
C ALA A 9 15.79 -10.30 11.98
N GLU A 10 14.96 -9.93 12.95
CA GLU A 10 14.79 -10.64 14.22
C GLU A 10 13.38 -11.27 14.32
N ASN A 11 13.29 -12.37 15.05
CA ASN A 11 12.02 -13.06 15.29
C ASN A 11 11.10 -12.21 16.20
N ASN A 12 9.79 -12.35 16.02
CA ASN A 12 8.72 -11.78 16.86
C ASN A 12 8.52 -10.25 16.82
N HIS A 13 9.01 -9.56 15.79
CA HIS A 13 8.62 -8.17 15.54
C HIS A 13 7.29 -8.09 14.79
N ASN A 14 6.61 -6.96 14.95
CA ASN A 14 5.44 -6.63 14.14
C ASN A 14 5.90 -6.17 12.75
N GLU A 15 5.17 -6.62 11.72
CA GLU A 15 5.50 -6.48 10.29
C GLU A 15 4.38 -5.76 9.54
N TYR A 16 4.37 -5.85 8.21
CA TYR A 16 3.49 -5.08 7.32
C TYR A 16 1.98 -5.20 7.60
N GLY A 17 1.51 -6.38 8.01
CA GLY A 17 0.08 -6.68 8.15
C GLY A 17 -0.34 -6.98 9.60
N VAL A 18 -1.62 -6.73 9.90
CA VAL A 18 -2.25 -7.09 11.17
C VAL A 18 -3.44 -8.01 10.90
N HIS A 19 -3.30 -9.28 11.25
CA HIS A 19 -4.33 -10.30 11.10
C HIS A 19 -4.63 -10.94 12.45
N PRO A 20 -5.51 -10.35 13.27
CA PRO A 20 -5.92 -10.90 14.57
C PRO A 20 -6.93 -12.05 14.39
N PHE A 21 -6.59 -13.01 13.54
CA PHE A 21 -7.36 -14.22 13.24
C PHE A 21 -6.49 -15.46 13.43
N TYR A 22 -7.02 -16.47 14.10
CA TYR A 22 -6.35 -17.76 14.23
C TYR A 22 -7.37 -18.90 14.15
N THR A 23 -6.87 -20.10 13.82
CA THR A 23 -7.65 -21.34 13.79
C THR A 23 -7.12 -22.33 14.81
N VAL A 24 -8.01 -23.19 15.30
CA VAL A 24 -7.71 -24.27 16.25
C VAL A 24 -8.28 -25.55 15.68
N LEU A 25 -7.44 -26.58 15.60
CA LEU A 25 -7.85 -27.94 15.29
C LEU A 25 -8.21 -28.66 16.59
N GLU A 26 -9.41 -29.20 16.65
CA GLU A 26 -9.91 -29.94 17.79
C GLU A 26 -9.48 -31.40 17.75
N SER A 27 -9.52 -32.04 18.92
CA SER A 27 -9.16 -33.46 19.07
C SER A 27 -10.01 -34.44 18.24
N ASP A 28 -11.22 -34.03 17.84
CA ASP A 28 -12.13 -34.83 17.00
C ASP A 28 -11.96 -34.57 15.49
N GLY A 29 -10.98 -33.74 15.10
CA GLY A 29 -10.70 -33.38 13.72
C GLY A 29 -11.54 -32.21 13.17
N LYS A 30 -12.50 -31.70 13.95
CA LYS A 30 -13.19 -30.45 13.63
C LYS A 30 -12.29 -29.25 13.91
N ALA A 31 -12.72 -28.06 13.49
CA ALA A 31 -11.95 -26.86 13.73
C ALA A 31 -12.84 -25.67 14.09
N HIS A 32 -12.26 -24.70 14.79
CA HIS A 32 -12.85 -23.39 14.94
C HIS A 32 -11.84 -22.29 14.59
N GLY A 33 -12.35 -21.10 14.30
CA GLY A 33 -11.56 -19.91 14.06
C GLY A 33 -12.08 -18.74 14.87
N ILE A 34 -11.18 -17.86 15.29
CA ILE A 34 -11.50 -16.67 16.09
C ILE A 34 -10.91 -15.46 15.38
N LEU A 35 -11.76 -14.49 15.04
CA LEU A 35 -11.34 -13.15 14.62
C LEU A 35 -11.60 -12.19 15.78
N PHE A 36 -10.57 -11.47 16.20
CA PHE A 36 -10.72 -10.30 17.06
C PHE A 36 -10.71 -9.04 16.18
N LEU A 37 -11.89 -8.51 15.86
CA LEU A 37 -12.04 -7.39 14.93
C LEU A 37 -11.65 -6.08 15.61
N ASN A 38 -10.34 -5.82 15.65
CA ASN A 38 -9.77 -4.62 16.24
C ASN A 38 -8.48 -4.23 15.47
N SER A 39 -8.31 -2.94 15.20
CA SER A 39 -7.18 -2.38 14.43
C SER A 39 -6.12 -1.70 15.30
N ASN A 40 -6.39 -1.53 16.60
CA ASN A 40 -5.47 -0.93 17.55
C ASN A 40 -4.22 -1.80 17.72
N SER A 41 -3.12 -1.16 18.15
CA SER A 41 -1.92 -1.89 18.54
C SER A 41 -2.24 -2.92 19.62
N MET A 42 -1.83 -4.16 19.37
CA MET A 42 -2.17 -5.28 20.24
C MET A 42 -1.06 -6.31 20.34
N GLU A 43 -1.05 -7.04 21.44
CA GLU A 43 -0.14 -8.15 21.72
C GLU A 43 -0.93 -9.44 21.85
N TYR A 44 -0.33 -10.55 21.41
CA TYR A 44 -0.79 -11.89 21.76
C TYR A 44 0.29 -12.63 22.55
N THR A 45 -0.12 -13.45 23.52
CA THR A 45 0.78 -14.30 24.30
C THR A 45 0.19 -15.69 24.37
N LEU A 46 0.96 -16.69 23.93
CA LEU A 46 0.65 -18.10 24.16
C LEU A 46 1.00 -18.45 25.61
N LEU A 47 0.06 -19.06 26.32
CA LEU A 47 0.23 -19.48 27.70
C LEU A 47 0.69 -20.96 27.78
N PRO A 48 1.17 -21.44 28.94
CA PRO A 48 1.53 -22.84 29.12
C PRO A 48 0.35 -23.81 28.98
N GLU A 49 -0.83 -23.41 29.43
CA GLU A 49 -2.09 -24.09 29.11
C GLU A 49 -2.50 -23.83 27.64
N PRO A 50 -3.40 -24.63 27.04
CA PRO A 50 -3.95 -24.34 25.70
C PRO A 50 -4.85 -23.09 25.73
N ALA A 51 -4.22 -21.93 25.91
CA ALA A 51 -4.85 -20.64 26.12
C ALA A 51 -4.01 -19.52 25.47
N LEU A 52 -4.73 -18.51 24.98
CA LEU A 52 -4.17 -17.32 24.34
C LEU A 52 -4.63 -16.09 25.12
N SER A 53 -3.69 -15.19 25.45
CA SER A 53 -4.02 -13.86 25.96
C SER A 53 -3.90 -12.84 24.82
N LEU A 54 -4.94 -12.03 24.62
CA LEU A 54 -4.95 -10.90 23.70
C LEU A 54 -5.06 -9.60 24.50
N LYS A 55 -4.15 -8.65 24.24
CA LYS A 55 -4.16 -7.33 24.87
C LYS A 55 -4.18 -6.27 23.78
N SER A 56 -5.23 -5.47 23.73
CA SER A 56 -5.30 -4.30 22.84
C SER A 56 -5.11 -3.02 23.65
N LEU A 57 -4.44 -2.03 23.07
CA LEU A 57 -4.32 -0.70 23.67
C LEU A 57 -5.57 0.17 23.51
N GLY A 58 -6.57 -0.29 22.74
CA GLY A 58 -7.80 0.45 22.49
C GLY A 58 -8.85 -0.32 21.71
N GLY A 59 -9.88 0.39 21.28
CA GLY A 59 -11.06 -0.18 20.60
C GLY A 59 -11.99 -0.95 21.54
N VAL A 60 -12.84 -1.79 20.95
CA VAL A 60 -13.77 -2.66 21.66
C VAL A 60 -13.34 -4.12 21.55
N LEU A 61 -13.93 -4.98 22.40
CA LEU A 61 -13.79 -6.43 22.31
C LEU A 61 -14.86 -7.01 21.37
N ASP A 62 -14.62 -6.93 20.06
CA ASP A 62 -15.51 -7.48 19.03
C ASP A 62 -14.95 -8.78 18.46
N PHE A 63 -15.64 -9.90 18.72
CA PHE A 63 -15.17 -11.25 18.38
C PHE A 63 -16.16 -11.98 17.48
N PHE A 64 -15.62 -12.58 16.42
CA PHE A 64 -16.33 -13.52 15.57
C PHE A 64 -15.77 -14.92 15.79
N VAL A 65 -16.68 -15.88 16.01
CA VAL A 65 -16.35 -17.30 16.21
C VAL A 65 -16.90 -18.08 15.02
N PHE A 66 -16.03 -18.82 14.35
CA PHE A 66 -16.35 -19.63 13.17
C PHE A 66 -16.18 -21.09 13.54
N ILE A 67 -17.23 -21.89 13.44
CA ILE A 67 -17.21 -23.33 13.79
C ILE A 67 -17.42 -24.13 12.51
N GLY A 68 -16.44 -24.97 12.17
CA GLY A 68 -16.46 -25.76 10.94
C GLY A 68 -16.15 -27.23 11.19
N ASP A 69 -16.67 -28.09 10.32
CA ASP A 69 -16.42 -29.54 10.36
C ASP A 69 -14.96 -29.91 10.07
N ASN A 70 -14.20 -28.97 9.50
CA ASN A 70 -12.77 -29.09 9.20
C ASN A 70 -12.16 -27.68 9.03
N PRO A 71 -10.81 -27.54 8.98
CA PRO A 71 -10.15 -26.24 8.83
C PRO A 71 -10.55 -25.45 7.58
N GLU A 72 -10.84 -26.12 6.45
CA GLU A 72 -11.24 -25.43 5.21
C GLU A 72 -12.61 -24.75 5.37
N HIS A 73 -13.57 -25.44 5.99
CA HIS A 73 -14.90 -24.89 6.27
C HIS A 73 -14.80 -23.65 7.18
N VAL A 74 -13.90 -23.64 8.17
CA VAL A 74 -13.64 -22.45 9.01
C VAL A 74 -13.19 -21.26 8.16
N ILE A 75 -12.27 -21.47 7.20
CA ILE A 75 -11.81 -20.40 6.30
C ILE A 75 -12.93 -19.93 5.35
N GLN A 76 -13.78 -20.84 4.87
CA GLN A 76 -14.95 -20.48 4.05
C GLN A 76 -15.94 -19.58 4.81
N LEU A 77 -16.18 -19.86 6.10
CA LEU A 77 -17.01 -19.04 6.96
C LEU A 77 -16.35 -17.69 7.27
N TYR A 78 -15.07 -17.68 7.63
CA TYR A 78 -14.30 -16.46 7.88
C TYR A 78 -14.35 -15.49 6.68
N THR A 79 -14.00 -15.99 5.49
CA THR A 79 -14.01 -15.18 4.25
C THR A 79 -15.41 -14.81 3.78
N SER A 80 -16.47 -15.47 4.27
CA SER A 80 -17.84 -15.01 4.01
C SER A 80 -18.21 -13.73 4.78
N VAL A 81 -17.51 -13.46 5.89
CA VAL A 81 -17.71 -12.27 6.73
C VAL A 81 -16.77 -11.14 6.32
N VAL A 82 -15.46 -11.41 6.19
CA VAL A 82 -14.47 -10.35 5.89
C VAL A 82 -14.32 -10.04 4.41
N GLY A 83 -14.98 -10.81 3.54
CA GLY A 83 -14.84 -10.72 2.09
C GLY A 83 -14.02 -11.86 1.51
N ARG A 84 -14.45 -12.33 0.33
CA ARG A 84 -13.74 -13.37 -0.41
C ARG A 84 -12.54 -12.76 -1.13
N THR A 85 -11.48 -13.56 -1.28
CA THR A 85 -10.31 -13.18 -2.09
C THR A 85 -10.74 -12.76 -3.50
N THR A 86 -10.17 -11.67 -3.98
CA THR A 86 -10.40 -11.22 -5.36
C THR A 86 -9.95 -12.27 -6.36
N MET A 87 -10.65 -12.38 -7.49
CA MET A 87 -10.24 -13.28 -8.56
C MET A 87 -9.04 -12.67 -9.29
N PRO A 88 -7.83 -13.26 -9.21
CA PRO A 88 -6.69 -12.71 -9.94
C PRO A 88 -6.93 -12.84 -11.45
N PRO A 89 -6.42 -11.90 -12.27
CA PRO A 89 -6.40 -12.10 -13.71
C PRO A 89 -5.52 -13.30 -14.03
N PHE A 90 -5.85 -14.05 -15.09
CA PHE A 90 -5.13 -15.28 -15.44
C PHE A 90 -3.62 -15.07 -15.60
N TRP A 91 -3.20 -13.96 -16.22
CA TRP A 91 -1.79 -13.61 -16.38
C TRP A 91 -1.05 -13.36 -15.06
N GLY A 92 -1.77 -13.01 -13.98
CA GLY A 92 -1.20 -12.80 -12.64
C GLY A 92 -0.73 -14.09 -11.96
N LEU A 93 -1.10 -15.26 -12.52
CA LEU A 93 -0.63 -16.58 -12.07
C LEU A 93 0.71 -16.97 -12.70
N GLY A 94 1.18 -16.23 -13.71
CA GLY A 94 2.43 -16.48 -14.41
C GLY A 94 3.67 -16.02 -13.66
N TYR A 95 4.85 -16.31 -14.22
CA TYR A 95 6.12 -15.88 -13.62
C TYR A 95 6.31 -14.38 -13.80
N GLN A 96 6.85 -13.72 -12.77
CA GLN A 96 6.95 -12.27 -12.69
C GLN A 96 8.37 -11.84 -12.34
N LEU A 97 8.87 -10.78 -12.97
CA LEU A 97 10.24 -10.29 -12.79
C LEU A 97 10.25 -8.84 -12.31
N CYS A 98 10.87 -8.60 -11.17
CA CYS A 98 11.10 -7.27 -10.60
C CYS A 98 12.55 -7.10 -10.13
N ARG A 99 12.95 -5.85 -9.95
CA ARG A 99 14.19 -5.46 -9.27
C ARG A 99 14.09 -3.98 -8.90
N TYR A 100 14.48 -3.66 -7.67
CA TYR A 100 14.98 -2.32 -7.35
C TYR A 100 16.40 -2.14 -7.92
N GLY A 101 16.58 -1.17 -8.79
CA GLY A 101 17.85 -0.81 -9.42
C GLY A 101 17.97 -1.19 -10.89
N PHE A 102 16.90 -1.10 -11.69
CA PHE A 102 17.01 -1.22 -13.16
C PHE A 102 17.77 -0.04 -13.77
N LYS A 103 17.64 1.17 -13.20
CA LYS A 103 18.34 2.41 -13.58
C LYS A 103 18.02 3.01 -14.95
N THR A 104 17.72 2.21 -15.99
CA THR A 104 17.38 2.71 -17.34
C THR A 104 16.43 1.78 -18.10
N THR A 105 15.73 2.33 -19.11
CA THR A 105 14.92 1.53 -20.07
C THR A 105 15.77 0.45 -20.76
N GLN A 106 17.03 0.76 -21.11
CA GLN A 106 17.90 -0.20 -21.78
C GLN A 106 18.21 -1.40 -20.89
N SER A 107 18.48 -1.18 -19.60
CA SER A 107 18.72 -2.30 -18.68
C SER A 107 17.49 -3.19 -18.53
N MET A 108 16.28 -2.63 -18.57
CA MET A 108 15.05 -3.43 -18.58
C MET A 108 14.95 -4.25 -19.86
N ARG A 109 15.19 -3.64 -21.02
CA ARG A 109 15.18 -4.33 -22.32
C ARG A 109 16.18 -5.47 -22.37
N ASP A 110 17.41 -5.27 -21.89
CA ASP A 110 18.43 -6.33 -21.86
C ASP A 110 18.00 -7.53 -21.00
N VAL A 111 17.30 -7.26 -19.88
CA VAL A 111 16.75 -8.31 -19.00
C VAL A 111 15.56 -9.01 -19.65
N LEU A 112 14.70 -8.30 -20.37
CA LEU A 112 13.61 -8.89 -21.13
C LEU A 112 14.14 -9.80 -22.24
N ASP A 113 15.01 -9.26 -23.09
CA ASP A 113 15.52 -9.92 -24.30
C ASP A 113 16.28 -11.20 -23.95
N ARG A 114 17.07 -11.21 -22.87
CA ARG A 114 17.74 -12.44 -22.41
C ARG A 114 16.75 -13.50 -21.95
N ASN A 115 15.67 -13.15 -21.24
CA ASN A 115 14.69 -14.13 -20.77
C ASN A 115 13.92 -14.73 -21.95
N ILE A 116 13.54 -13.90 -22.94
CA ILE A 116 12.91 -14.36 -24.19
C ILE A 116 13.86 -15.29 -24.96
N LYS A 117 15.12 -14.90 -25.12
CA LYS A 117 16.14 -15.70 -25.80
C LYS A 117 16.34 -17.07 -25.15
N GLU A 118 16.42 -17.11 -23.82
CA GLU A 118 16.58 -18.33 -23.05
C GLU A 118 15.26 -19.10 -22.84
N LYS A 119 14.15 -18.61 -23.41
CA LYS A 119 12.81 -19.22 -23.33
C LYS A 119 12.31 -19.41 -21.90
N VAL A 120 12.65 -18.49 -21.00
CA VAL A 120 12.07 -18.44 -19.65
C VAL A 120 10.62 -17.96 -19.78
N PRO A 121 9.62 -18.72 -19.32
CA PRO A 121 8.23 -18.25 -19.29
C PRO A 121 8.15 -17.00 -18.42
N LEU A 122 7.63 -15.90 -18.97
CA LEU A 122 7.52 -14.61 -18.29
C LEU A 122 6.19 -13.98 -18.71
N ASP A 123 5.36 -13.64 -17.73
CA ASP A 123 4.04 -13.05 -17.96
C ASP A 123 3.99 -11.59 -17.50
N VAL A 124 4.80 -11.21 -16.50
CA VAL A 124 4.79 -9.85 -15.92
C VAL A 124 6.20 -9.33 -15.69
N MET A 125 6.47 -8.10 -16.11
CA MET A 125 7.69 -7.37 -15.75
C MET A 125 7.36 -6.09 -14.97
N TYR A 126 8.02 -5.91 -13.84
CA TYR A 126 7.84 -4.75 -12.97
C TYR A 126 8.86 -3.66 -13.24
N CYS A 127 8.45 -2.43 -12.98
CA CYS A 127 9.30 -1.26 -12.96
C CYS A 127 9.23 -0.63 -11.56
N ASP A 128 10.31 -0.78 -10.79
CA ASP A 128 10.45 -0.22 -9.44
C ASP A 128 10.73 1.30 -9.49
N ILE A 129 10.79 1.98 -8.35
CA ILE A 129 10.83 3.44 -8.18
C ILE A 129 11.90 4.17 -9.00
N ASP A 130 12.92 3.46 -9.51
CA ASP A 130 13.95 4.03 -10.37
C ASP A 130 13.39 4.72 -11.62
N TYR A 131 12.22 4.30 -12.11
CA TYR A 131 11.63 4.91 -13.30
C TYR A 131 11.15 6.33 -13.07
N MET A 132 10.79 6.66 -11.83
CA MET A 132 10.19 7.94 -11.46
C MET A 132 11.23 9.06 -11.59
N ASP A 133 10.79 10.25 -11.98
CA ASP A 133 11.65 11.44 -11.90
C ASP A 133 11.78 11.82 -10.41
N ARG A 134 13.00 11.76 -9.86
CA ARG A 134 13.28 12.05 -8.44
C ARG A 134 12.48 11.23 -7.42
N PHE A 135 12.04 10.02 -7.79
CA PHE A 135 11.15 9.18 -6.98
C PHE A 135 9.77 9.80 -6.73
N GLU A 136 9.36 10.78 -7.56
CA GLU A 136 8.04 11.39 -7.49
C GLU A 136 7.03 10.51 -8.23
N ASP A 137 6.00 10.06 -7.50
CA ASP A 137 4.88 9.29 -8.03
C ASP A 137 4.23 9.95 -9.25
N PHE A 138 3.66 9.16 -10.17
CA PHE A 138 3.02 9.66 -11.41
C PHE A 138 3.95 10.43 -12.37
N THR A 139 5.25 10.29 -12.23
CA THR A 139 6.26 10.83 -13.16
C THR A 139 7.12 9.72 -13.74
N TYR A 140 7.93 10.01 -14.76
CA TYR A 140 9.06 9.14 -15.10
C TYR A 140 10.23 9.96 -15.64
N ASP A 141 11.46 9.53 -15.34
CA ASP A 141 12.68 10.19 -15.79
C ASP A 141 12.81 10.08 -17.31
N LYS A 142 12.58 11.21 -17.98
CA LYS A 142 12.60 11.32 -19.45
C LYS A 142 13.98 11.09 -20.07
N LYS A 143 15.05 11.10 -19.28
CA LYS A 143 16.43 10.85 -19.72
C LYS A 143 16.83 9.40 -19.48
N ALA A 144 16.80 8.94 -18.24
CA ALA A 144 17.21 7.58 -17.89
C ALA A 144 16.22 6.53 -18.43
N PHE A 145 14.94 6.86 -18.42
CA PHE A 145 13.84 6.02 -18.89
C PHE A 145 13.22 6.55 -20.21
N ALA A 146 14.05 7.17 -21.05
CA ALA A 146 13.66 7.45 -22.44
C ALA A 146 13.23 6.15 -23.14
N GLY A 147 12.15 6.18 -23.91
CA GLY A 147 11.64 5.00 -24.61
C GLY A 147 10.82 4.01 -23.75
N LEU A 148 10.55 4.33 -22.48
CA LEU A 148 9.83 3.44 -21.56
C LEU A 148 8.39 3.13 -22.05
N PRO A 149 7.57 4.10 -22.49
CA PRO A 149 6.26 3.83 -23.11
C PRO A 149 6.33 2.83 -24.26
N GLU A 150 7.33 2.96 -25.13
CA GLU A 150 7.54 2.11 -26.30
C GLU A 150 7.95 0.69 -25.88
N LEU A 151 8.80 0.56 -24.86
CA LEU A 151 9.14 -0.75 -24.27
C LEU A 151 7.90 -1.44 -23.70
N PHE A 152 7.06 -0.71 -22.97
CA PHE A 152 5.83 -1.25 -22.41
C PHE A 152 4.87 -1.70 -23.51
N HIS A 153 4.69 -0.87 -24.54
CA HIS A 153 3.88 -1.20 -25.70
C HIS A 153 4.37 -2.47 -26.40
N ASP A 154 5.68 -2.58 -26.61
CA ASP A 154 6.31 -3.76 -27.23
C ASP A 154 6.15 -5.02 -26.39
N MET A 155 6.29 -4.94 -25.06
CA MET A 155 6.08 -6.09 -24.18
C MET A 155 4.71 -6.71 -24.38
N THR A 156 3.65 -5.89 -24.35
CA THR A 156 2.29 -6.42 -24.49
C THR A 156 1.95 -6.81 -25.92
N THR A 157 2.32 -6.00 -26.92
CA THR A 157 1.88 -6.23 -28.30
C THR A 157 2.71 -7.28 -29.06
N LYS A 158 4.00 -7.40 -28.76
CA LYS A 158 4.91 -8.31 -29.47
C LYS A 158 5.16 -9.60 -28.70
N ASN A 159 5.22 -9.51 -27.37
CA ASN A 159 5.63 -10.64 -26.52
C ASN A 159 4.49 -11.20 -25.67
N ASN A 160 3.31 -10.56 -25.66
CA ASN A 160 2.20 -10.90 -24.76
C ASN A 160 2.60 -10.87 -23.27
N ILE A 161 3.44 -9.91 -22.90
CA ILE A 161 3.92 -9.69 -21.54
C ILE A 161 3.22 -8.46 -20.95
N HIS A 162 2.70 -8.61 -19.74
CA HIS A 162 2.13 -7.54 -18.94
C HIS A 162 3.22 -6.78 -18.19
N TRP A 163 2.94 -5.54 -17.82
CA TRP A 163 3.84 -4.73 -17.02
C TRP A 163 3.11 -4.14 -15.82
N THR A 164 3.88 -3.83 -14.78
CA THR A 164 3.38 -3.19 -13.56
C THR A 164 4.42 -2.19 -13.07
N VAL A 165 3.98 -1.09 -12.51
CA VAL A 165 4.83 -0.05 -11.93
C VAL A 165 4.54 0.05 -10.45
N ILE A 166 5.52 0.37 -9.61
CA ILE A 166 5.25 0.68 -8.21
C ILE A 166 4.65 2.09 -8.08
N LEU A 167 3.84 2.32 -7.05
CA LEU A 167 3.41 3.65 -6.61
C LEU A 167 3.56 3.71 -5.09
N ASP A 168 3.96 4.85 -4.56
CA ASP A 168 4.10 5.10 -3.12
C ASP A 168 3.11 6.20 -2.69
N PRO A 169 2.31 6.04 -1.61
CA PRO A 169 1.35 7.04 -1.16
C PRO A 169 2.03 8.15 -0.36
N ILE A 170 3.07 8.72 -0.95
CA ILE A 170 3.91 9.73 -0.37
C ILE A 170 4.26 10.71 -1.49
N ILE A 171 3.78 11.93 -1.36
CA ILE A 171 3.80 12.92 -2.44
C ILE A 171 4.69 14.08 -2.02
N GLU A 172 5.83 14.26 -2.71
CA GLU A 172 6.82 15.31 -2.41
C GLU A 172 6.18 16.71 -2.39
N ALA A 173 6.40 17.45 -1.30
CA ALA A 173 5.69 18.69 -0.98
C ALA A 173 6.46 19.98 -1.28
N ASN A 174 7.74 19.86 -1.62
CA ASN A 174 8.66 20.99 -1.83
C ASN A 174 9.12 21.15 -3.29
N ASN A 175 8.47 20.48 -4.24
CA ASN A 175 8.66 20.72 -5.67
C ASN A 175 7.46 21.53 -6.22
N PRO A 176 7.60 22.84 -6.50
CA PRO A 176 6.50 23.66 -6.96
C PRO A 176 5.97 23.27 -8.35
N ASN A 177 6.76 22.53 -9.14
CA ASN A 177 6.35 22.06 -10.47
C ASN A 177 5.65 20.69 -10.42
N TYR A 178 5.58 20.05 -9.25
CA TYR A 178 4.98 18.73 -9.12
C TYR A 178 3.46 18.84 -8.99
N THR A 179 2.76 18.54 -10.09
CA THR A 179 1.31 18.73 -10.21
C THR A 179 0.53 17.85 -9.24
N SER A 180 0.99 16.62 -8.98
CA SER A 180 0.28 15.69 -8.10
C SER A 180 0.16 16.25 -6.69
N PHE A 181 1.25 16.82 -6.14
CA PHE A 181 1.19 17.52 -4.86
C PHE A 181 0.28 18.74 -4.91
N ASN A 182 0.46 19.62 -5.90
CA ASN A 182 -0.30 20.87 -5.99
C ASN A 182 -1.82 20.62 -6.09
N GLU A 183 -2.24 19.64 -6.89
CA GLU A 183 -3.63 19.26 -7.04
C GLU A 183 -4.19 18.59 -5.78
N GLY A 184 -3.44 17.68 -5.17
CA GLY A 184 -3.83 17.03 -3.92
C GLY A 184 -3.95 18.05 -2.78
N TYR A 185 -2.99 18.96 -2.68
CA TYR A 185 -2.99 20.03 -1.68
C TYR A 185 -4.19 20.94 -1.88
N LYS A 186 -4.49 21.35 -3.12
CA LYS A 186 -5.69 22.13 -3.44
C LYS A 186 -6.98 21.42 -3.03
N GLN A 187 -7.06 20.11 -3.27
CA GLN A 187 -8.22 19.25 -2.95
C GLN A 187 -8.27 18.79 -1.48
N ASP A 188 -7.28 19.15 -0.66
CA ASP A 188 -7.24 18.84 0.78
C ASP A 188 -7.19 17.34 1.09
N VAL A 189 -6.49 16.57 0.25
CA VAL A 189 -6.44 15.10 0.32
C VAL A 189 -5.41 14.56 1.31
N PHE A 190 -4.50 15.40 1.82
CA PHE A 190 -3.43 14.93 2.71
C PHE A 190 -3.87 14.85 4.17
N ILE A 191 -3.24 13.92 4.89
CA ILE A 191 -3.35 13.75 6.33
C ILE A 191 -2.87 15.02 7.04
N LYS A 192 -3.56 15.37 8.13
CA LYS A 192 -3.30 16.59 8.90
C LYS A 192 -2.84 16.28 10.31
N TRP A 193 -2.14 17.24 10.91
CA TRP A 193 -1.94 17.29 12.35
C TRP A 193 -3.28 17.34 13.07
N ALA A 194 -3.39 16.64 14.20
CA ALA A 194 -4.58 16.73 15.03
C ALA A 194 -4.79 18.16 15.56
N LYS A 195 -6.06 18.57 15.71
CA LYS A 195 -6.43 19.95 16.10
C LYS A 195 -5.89 20.36 17.47
N ASP A 196 -5.70 19.40 18.38
CA ASP A 196 -5.17 19.58 19.72
C ASP A 196 -3.63 19.69 19.78
N VAL A 197 -2.94 19.37 18.70
CA VAL A 197 -1.50 19.66 18.55
C VAL A 197 -1.33 21.14 18.25
N ALA A 198 -0.77 21.89 19.20
CA ALA A 198 -0.54 23.32 19.03
C ALA A 198 0.38 23.60 17.83
N VAL A 199 0.12 24.69 17.10
CA VAL A 199 0.87 25.06 15.89
C VAL A 199 2.39 25.10 16.12
N LYS A 200 2.83 25.58 17.30
CA LYS A 200 4.24 25.62 17.68
C LYS A 200 4.91 24.24 17.80
N ASP A 201 4.12 23.20 18.03
CA ASP A 201 4.57 21.82 18.22
C ASP A 201 4.42 21.00 16.91
N ARG A 202 3.88 21.62 15.85
CA ARG A 202 3.83 21.05 14.49
C ARG A 202 5.17 21.31 13.82
N HIS A 203 6.04 20.30 13.83
CA HIS A 203 7.38 20.39 13.25
C HIS A 203 7.36 20.31 11.71
N ASN A 204 6.83 21.35 11.07
CA ASN A 204 6.78 21.42 9.61
C ASN A 204 8.18 21.71 9.02
N PRO A 205 8.61 20.95 8.00
CA PRO A 205 9.88 21.19 7.33
C PRO A 205 9.85 22.52 6.54
N PRO A 206 11.01 23.16 6.28
CA PRO A 206 11.04 24.39 5.49
C PRO A 206 10.64 24.13 4.03
N GLY A 207 9.98 25.10 3.40
CA GLY A 207 9.66 25.07 1.96
C GLY A 207 8.39 24.31 1.57
N VAL A 208 7.59 23.85 2.55
CA VAL A 208 6.27 23.25 2.31
C VAL A 208 5.15 24.24 2.66
N PRO A 209 3.97 24.14 2.04
CA PRO A 209 2.83 24.97 2.43
C PRO A 209 2.28 24.53 3.80
N THR A 210 1.87 25.50 4.63
CA THR A 210 1.47 25.25 6.03
C THR A 210 0.05 25.74 6.35
N ASP A 211 -0.68 26.27 5.37
CA ASP A 211 -2.01 26.86 5.55
C ASP A 211 -3.14 25.83 5.77
N LYS A 212 -2.87 24.53 5.52
CA LYS A 212 -3.86 23.44 5.66
C LYS A 212 -3.56 22.43 6.78
N ASP A 213 -2.57 22.71 7.63
CA ASP A 213 -2.17 21.83 8.73
C ASP A 213 -1.74 20.41 8.31
N THR A 214 -1.33 20.24 7.05
CA THR A 214 -0.81 18.97 6.52
C THR A 214 0.35 18.46 7.35
N TYR A 215 0.34 17.15 7.64
CA TYR A 215 1.46 16.44 8.23
C TYR A 215 2.46 16.07 7.13
N TYR A 216 3.74 16.36 7.38
CA TYR A 216 4.82 16.07 6.45
C TYR A 216 5.82 15.08 7.04
N GLY A 217 6.13 14.04 6.28
CA GLY A 217 7.17 13.05 6.59
C GLY A 217 8.25 13.04 5.53
N ARG A 218 9.02 11.95 5.48
CA ARG A 218 10.10 11.72 4.51
C ARG A 218 10.15 10.25 4.11
N MET A 219 10.44 9.97 2.85
CA MET A 219 10.60 8.61 2.31
C MET A 219 11.56 8.63 1.10
N TRP A 220 11.23 7.95 -0.01
CA TRP A 220 12.05 7.87 -1.21
C TRP A 220 12.30 9.21 -1.90
N PRO A 221 11.30 10.10 -2.09
CA PRO A 221 11.59 11.45 -2.53
C PRO A 221 12.53 12.13 -1.54
N SER A 222 13.52 12.85 -2.06
CA SER A 222 14.51 13.55 -1.24
C SER A 222 13.92 14.63 -0.33
N GLY A 223 12.74 15.13 -0.70
CA GLY A 223 12.03 16.20 -0.05
C GLY A 223 11.08 15.75 1.06
N PRO A 224 10.59 16.68 1.89
CA PRO A 224 9.41 16.43 2.71
C PRO A 224 8.21 16.06 1.84
N ALA A 225 7.34 15.19 2.35
CA ALA A 225 6.20 14.68 1.58
C ALA A 225 4.92 14.59 2.41
N GLY A 226 3.79 14.82 1.76
CA GLY A 226 2.46 14.62 2.33
C GLY A 226 1.97 13.19 2.11
N PHE A 227 1.16 12.69 3.04
CA PHE A 227 0.54 11.36 2.97
C PHE A 227 -0.93 11.52 2.62
N PRO A 228 -1.42 10.97 1.49
CA PRO A 228 -2.84 11.00 1.17
C PRO A 228 -3.67 10.28 2.24
N ASP A 229 -4.85 10.81 2.52
CA ASP A 229 -5.82 10.24 3.46
C ASP A 229 -6.87 9.45 2.69
N PHE A 230 -6.66 8.14 2.51
CA PHE A 230 -7.55 7.28 1.72
C PHE A 230 -8.91 7.02 2.40
N LEU A 231 -9.15 7.49 3.62
CA LEU A 231 -10.50 7.52 4.20
C LEU A 231 -11.36 8.64 3.62
N LYS A 232 -10.76 9.63 2.95
CA LYS A 232 -11.52 10.69 2.28
C LYS A 232 -11.93 10.27 0.88
N ASN A 233 -13.18 10.54 0.54
CA ASN A 233 -13.67 10.30 -0.82
C ASN A 233 -12.96 11.22 -1.85
N SER A 234 -12.56 12.43 -1.43
CA SER A 234 -11.77 13.34 -2.26
C SER A 234 -10.41 12.75 -2.64
N THR A 235 -9.76 12.04 -1.71
CA THR A 235 -8.49 11.35 -1.97
C THR A 235 -8.67 10.24 -2.99
N ASN A 236 -9.73 9.42 -2.89
CA ASN A 236 -9.99 8.35 -3.85
C ASN A 236 -10.22 8.90 -5.27
N VAL A 237 -10.96 10.01 -5.40
CA VAL A 237 -11.14 10.70 -6.67
C VAL A 237 -9.82 11.25 -7.21
N TRP A 238 -9.04 11.92 -6.37
CA TRP A 238 -7.74 12.49 -6.74
C TRP A 238 -6.75 11.40 -7.18
N TRP A 239 -6.53 10.37 -6.35
CA TRP A 239 -5.62 9.26 -6.63
C TRP A 239 -6.00 8.52 -7.91
N THR A 240 -7.28 8.19 -8.05
CA THR A 240 -7.81 7.60 -9.28
C THR A 240 -7.44 8.46 -10.47
N ASN A 241 -7.69 9.77 -10.43
CA ASN A 241 -7.37 10.66 -11.54
C ASN A 241 -5.86 10.75 -11.83
N GLN A 242 -5.00 10.77 -10.81
CA GLN A 242 -3.55 10.73 -11.00
C GLN A 242 -3.14 9.44 -11.75
N VAL A 243 -3.65 8.30 -11.31
CA VAL A 243 -3.44 7.00 -11.96
C VAL A 243 -3.93 7.00 -13.42
N LYS A 244 -5.15 7.50 -13.70
CA LYS A 244 -5.68 7.57 -15.06
C LYS A 244 -4.81 8.44 -15.96
N ASN A 245 -4.40 9.60 -15.46
CA ASN A 245 -3.59 10.56 -16.21
C ASN A 245 -2.20 10.00 -16.49
N PHE A 246 -1.57 9.36 -15.49
CA PHE A 246 -0.26 8.73 -15.64
C PHE A 246 -0.30 7.57 -16.64
N HIS A 247 -1.31 6.70 -16.53
CA HIS A 247 -1.50 5.64 -17.51
C HIS A 247 -1.78 6.21 -18.91
N ALA A 248 -2.56 7.30 -19.04
CA ALA A 248 -2.77 7.94 -20.33
C ALA A 248 -1.45 8.48 -20.92
N ALA A 249 -0.57 9.03 -20.08
CA ALA A 249 0.74 9.52 -20.49
C ALA A 249 1.72 8.41 -20.91
N ILE A 250 1.61 7.21 -20.33
CA ILE A 250 2.47 6.06 -20.66
C ILE A 250 1.90 5.20 -21.79
N TRP A 251 0.59 5.01 -21.85
CA TRP A 251 -0.05 3.99 -22.69
C TRP A 251 -1.07 4.52 -23.70
N GLY A 252 -1.52 5.78 -23.57
CA GLY A 252 -2.64 6.28 -24.37
C GLY A 252 -4.04 5.86 -23.87
N GLY A 253 -4.17 5.50 -22.58
CA GLY A 253 -5.44 5.47 -21.85
C GLY A 253 -6.08 4.09 -21.65
N SER A 254 -6.01 3.57 -20.42
CA SER A 254 -6.94 2.62 -19.77
C SER A 254 -6.57 2.49 -18.27
N ASN A 255 -7.53 2.34 -17.36
CA ASN A 255 -7.25 2.56 -15.92
C ASN A 255 -6.84 1.28 -15.17
N ARG A 256 -5.82 1.33 -14.30
CA ARG A 256 -5.59 0.36 -13.19
C ARG A 256 -4.81 0.99 -12.02
N GLN A 257 -5.16 0.62 -10.80
CA GLN A 257 -4.81 1.24 -9.50
C GLN A 257 -3.75 0.41 -8.73
N LEU A 258 -2.86 1.04 -7.94
CA LEU A 258 -1.74 0.44 -7.15
C LEU A 258 -1.44 1.25 -5.85
N SER A 259 -0.61 0.73 -4.91
CA SER A 259 -0.61 1.02 -3.44
C SER A 259 0.77 0.94 -2.68
N ALA A 260 1.02 1.70 -1.55
CA ALA A 260 2.04 1.46 -0.44
C ALA A 260 1.99 2.32 0.90
N ASP A 261 3.07 2.85 1.52
CA ASP A 261 3.35 2.88 3.02
C ASP A 261 2.99 4.06 4.02
N SER A 262 3.26 3.82 5.33
CA SER A 262 2.67 4.33 6.61
C SER A 262 3.00 5.75 7.19
N VAL A 263 2.21 6.19 8.21
CA VAL A 263 2.07 7.58 8.71
C VAL A 263 2.17 7.72 10.27
N CYS A 264 2.28 8.96 10.80
CA CYS A 264 2.40 9.27 12.24
C CYS A 264 1.11 9.10 13.08
N MET A 265 1.25 8.61 14.32
CA MET A 265 0.14 8.29 15.25
C MET A 265 -0.70 9.46 15.76
N LYS A 266 -0.17 10.69 15.70
CA LYS A 266 -0.89 11.92 16.11
C LYS A 266 -1.39 12.70 14.92
N THR A 267 -2.05 12.00 14.00
CA THR A 267 -2.70 12.59 12.84
C THR A 267 -4.16 12.15 12.78
N THR A 268 -5.00 12.84 12.01
CA THR A 268 -6.42 12.49 11.84
C THR A 268 -6.69 12.10 10.39
N GLN A 269 -7.62 11.16 10.21
CA GLN A 269 -8.06 10.66 8.91
C GLN A 269 -9.60 10.63 8.79
N GLY A 270 -10.14 10.85 7.59
CA GLY A 270 -11.58 10.78 7.29
C GLY A 270 -12.26 12.12 6.96
N ASP A 271 -13.44 12.04 6.34
CA ASP A 271 -14.26 13.20 5.91
C ASP A 271 -15.32 13.61 6.96
N ASN A 272 -16.40 12.81 7.10
CA ASN A 272 -17.57 13.14 7.94
C ASN A 272 -17.39 12.73 9.41
N GLU A 273 -16.55 11.73 9.66
CA GLU A 273 -16.09 11.32 10.98
C GLU A 273 -14.55 11.40 10.94
N GLU A 274 -13.95 12.12 11.88
CA GLU A 274 -12.49 12.22 12.03
C GLU A 274 -12.01 11.10 12.96
N TYR A 275 -11.19 10.18 12.44
CA TYR A 275 -10.55 9.12 13.22
C TYR A 275 -9.10 9.48 13.53
N SER A 276 -8.62 9.15 14.72
CA SER A 276 -7.20 9.25 15.03
C SER A 276 -6.44 8.19 14.23
N HIS A 277 -5.29 8.54 13.65
CA HIS A 277 -4.41 7.57 13.01
C HIS A 277 -3.97 6.48 13.99
N TYR A 278 -3.94 6.75 15.30
CA TYR A 278 -3.76 5.72 16.33
C TYR A 278 -4.73 4.53 16.18
N ASP A 279 -5.99 4.78 15.84
CA ASP A 279 -7.04 3.77 15.73
C ASP A 279 -7.05 3.09 14.35
N VAL A 280 -6.70 3.84 13.29
CA VAL A 280 -6.84 3.40 11.89
C VAL A 280 -5.50 3.15 11.19
N HIS A 281 -4.37 3.19 11.91
CA HIS A 281 -3.04 2.96 11.34
C HIS A 281 -2.96 1.65 10.56
N SER A 282 -3.40 0.56 11.20
CA SER A 282 -3.40 -0.77 10.59
C SER A 282 -4.39 -0.94 9.43
N LEU A 283 -5.21 0.09 9.16
CA LEU A 283 -6.15 0.12 8.05
C LEU A 283 -5.60 0.91 6.86
N TYR A 284 -4.49 1.62 6.97
CA TYR A 284 -4.03 2.54 5.92
C TYR A 284 -3.87 1.85 4.55
N GLY A 285 -3.07 0.78 4.49
CA GLY A 285 -2.90 -0.01 3.28
C GLY A 285 -4.17 -0.74 2.84
N LEU A 286 -5.10 -1.05 3.77
CA LEU A 286 -6.40 -1.61 3.41
C LEU A 286 -7.28 -0.55 2.72
N THR A 287 -7.30 0.68 3.23
CA THR A 287 -8.16 1.76 2.72
C THR A 287 -7.71 2.27 1.36
N GLU A 288 -6.42 2.14 1.04
CA GLU A 288 -5.86 2.43 -0.28
C GLU A 288 -6.28 1.41 -1.35
N GLN A 289 -6.55 0.16 -0.96
CA GLN A 289 -6.91 -0.92 -1.88
C GLN A 289 -8.37 -0.84 -2.38
N VAL A 290 -9.20 0.03 -1.79
CA VAL A 290 -10.65 0.15 -2.07
C VAL A 290 -10.93 1.27 -3.05
#